data_AF-A0A9D7JA31-F1
#
_entry.id   AF-A0A9D7JA31-F1
#
_cell.length_a   1.000
_cell.length_b   1.000
_cell.length_c   1.000
_cell.angle_alpha   90.00
_cell.angle_beta   90.00
_cell.angle_gamma   90.00
#
_symmetry.space_group_name_H-M   'P 1'
#
loop_
_entity.id
_entity.type
_entity.pdbx_description
1 polymer ?
#
loop_
_entity_poly.entity_id
_entity_poly.type
_entity_poly.pdbx_seq_one_letter_code
_entity_poly.pdbx_strand_id
1 'polypeptide(L)'
;MALLNHDVPVVFPEGDAAFLAAAFLGFTSFSDGWTENTTEGVLTQPFHEVGLFQVPAGARSGPAPNTAGNAAYSALAASEPVKRCLGGRAATTAPNGWKAAHADQVAVGIANLRRDEATLRAMLPTGLAGDARGWSYWRVATMFTAFSRGPGQAKAVLMPFAAELARTDEARRWRKFRELVVQAIGSGATGIGARQGKMGAAYAIVRTEQKLESGVLAAQQLGLAGAGGFTERYVSPGDDPAEDAIARCAYGVSAVSVAQAAVETAANVATIATDAASTGGGKVVLGVLSALAVGGGGIALYRSGK
;
A
#
# COMPACT_ATOMS: atom_id res chain seq x y z
N MET A 1 1.74 8.28 -14.69
CA MET A 1 0.31 8.47 -15.05
C MET A 1 -0.03 8.02 -16.46
N ALA A 2 0.67 8.47 -17.52
CA ALA A 2 0.34 8.10 -18.91
C ALA A 2 0.20 6.57 -19.14
N LEU A 3 1.17 5.78 -18.64
CA LEU A 3 1.11 4.32 -18.70
C LEU A 3 -0.11 3.74 -17.96
N LEU A 4 -0.46 4.28 -16.79
CA LEU A 4 -1.64 3.82 -16.03
C LEU A 4 -2.94 4.14 -16.77
N ASN A 5 -3.06 5.34 -17.36
CA ASN A 5 -4.25 5.71 -18.15
C ASN A 5 -4.45 4.79 -19.36
N HIS A 6 -3.37 4.25 -19.92
CA HIS A 6 -3.42 3.30 -21.02
C HIS A 6 -3.75 1.87 -20.52
N ASP A 7 -3.01 1.37 -19.53
CA ASP A 7 -3.05 -0.05 -19.15
C ASP A 7 -4.24 -0.41 -18.25
N VAL A 8 -4.71 0.53 -17.42
CA VAL A 8 -5.80 0.27 -16.47
C VAL A 8 -7.10 -0.13 -17.17
N PRO A 9 -7.61 0.59 -18.18
CA PRO A 9 -8.81 0.15 -18.93
C PRO A 9 -8.65 -1.22 -19.60
N VAL A 10 -7.42 -1.61 -19.97
CA VAL A 10 -7.14 -2.89 -20.65
C VAL A 10 -7.24 -4.07 -19.69
N VAL A 11 -6.81 -3.89 -18.44
CA VAL A 11 -6.79 -4.95 -17.41
C VAL A 11 -8.04 -4.91 -16.53
N PHE A 12 -8.62 -3.73 -16.37
CA PHE A 12 -9.79 -3.45 -15.54
C PHE A 12 -10.87 -2.71 -16.35
N PRO A 13 -11.46 -3.35 -17.38
CA PRO A 13 -12.42 -2.67 -18.27
C PRO A 13 -13.68 -2.19 -17.54
N GLU A 14 -14.02 -2.82 -16.41
CA GLU A 14 -15.28 -2.57 -15.70
C GLU A 14 -15.14 -1.50 -14.60
N GLY A 15 -13.97 -0.85 -14.50
CA GLY A 15 -13.67 0.13 -13.48
C GLY A 15 -13.72 1.56 -14.00
N ASP A 16 -13.98 2.51 -13.10
CA ASP A 16 -13.61 3.91 -13.33
C ASP A 16 -12.09 3.98 -13.50
N ALA A 17 -11.65 4.17 -14.74
CA ALA A 17 -10.24 4.18 -15.11
C ALA A 17 -9.46 5.28 -14.39
N ALA A 18 -10.06 6.46 -14.17
CA ALA A 18 -9.40 7.56 -13.48
C ALA A 18 -9.20 7.23 -12.01
N PHE A 19 -10.22 6.66 -11.37
CA PHE A 19 -10.14 6.18 -9.99
C PHE A 19 -9.05 5.12 -9.82
N LEU A 20 -9.08 4.06 -10.64
CA LEU A 20 -8.13 2.96 -10.54
C LEU A 20 -6.71 3.40 -10.89
N ALA A 21 -6.51 4.25 -11.89
CA ALA A 21 -5.19 4.77 -12.24
C ALA A 21 -4.60 5.61 -11.10
N ALA A 22 -5.41 6.46 -10.45
CA ALA A 22 -4.95 7.19 -9.27
C ALA A 22 -4.67 6.27 -8.08
N ALA A 23 -5.51 5.26 -7.84
CA ALA A 23 -5.27 4.27 -6.79
C ALA A 23 -3.97 3.50 -7.03
N PHE A 24 -3.66 3.12 -8.27
CA PHE A 24 -2.42 2.41 -8.61
C PHE A 24 -1.20 3.33 -8.60
N LEU A 25 -1.36 4.62 -8.92
CA LEU A 25 -0.29 5.58 -8.69
C LEU A 25 0.03 5.69 -7.19
N GLY A 26 -1.00 5.78 -6.35
CA GLY A 26 -0.88 5.73 -4.90
C GLY A 26 -0.25 4.45 -4.39
N PHE A 27 -0.62 3.32 -4.99
CA PHE A 27 0.01 2.04 -4.72
C PHE A 27 1.52 2.13 -4.91
N THR A 28 2.03 2.74 -5.97
CA THR A 28 3.48 2.81 -6.22
C THR A 28 4.26 3.69 -5.24
N SER A 29 3.62 4.40 -4.30
CA SER A 29 4.29 5.34 -3.38
C SER A 29 5.23 4.69 -2.36
N PHE A 30 5.17 3.37 -2.18
CA PHE A 30 6.09 2.65 -1.29
C PHE A 30 7.38 2.20 -1.98
N SER A 31 7.51 2.46 -3.29
CA SER A 31 8.70 2.09 -4.05
C SER A 31 9.74 3.20 -4.04
N ASP A 32 11.02 2.82 -3.99
CA ASP A 32 12.16 3.74 -4.11
C ASP A 32 12.40 4.19 -5.57
N GLY A 33 11.75 3.56 -6.55
CA GLY A 33 11.71 4.01 -7.94
C GLY A 33 11.70 2.90 -8.99
N TRP A 34 11.80 3.32 -10.26
CA TRP A 34 11.71 2.45 -11.44
C TRP A 34 12.70 1.28 -11.47
N THR A 35 13.85 1.43 -10.82
CA THR A 35 14.94 0.45 -10.82
C THR A 35 15.04 -0.33 -9.51
N GLU A 36 14.07 -0.16 -8.60
CA GLU A 36 14.10 -0.78 -7.28
C GLU A 36 14.07 -2.30 -7.37
N ASN A 37 14.97 -2.94 -6.62
CA ASN A 37 14.98 -4.37 -6.38
C ASN A 37 15.21 -4.58 -4.89
N THR A 38 14.22 -5.14 -4.17
CA THR A 38 14.23 -5.17 -2.70
C THR A 38 15.43 -5.91 -2.11
N THR A 39 16.06 -6.82 -2.86
CA THR A 39 17.29 -7.50 -2.41
C THR A 39 18.53 -6.61 -2.41
N GLU A 40 18.55 -5.54 -3.22
CA GLU A 40 19.65 -4.57 -3.29
C GLU A 40 19.63 -3.66 -2.05
N GLY A 41 18.43 -3.29 -1.55
CA GLY A 41 18.26 -2.46 -0.36
C GLY A 41 18.26 -3.23 0.97
N VAL A 42 17.88 -4.53 0.97
CA VAL A 42 17.75 -5.33 2.19
C VAL A 42 18.52 -6.65 2.04
N LEU A 43 19.60 -6.80 2.82
CA LEU A 43 20.50 -7.98 2.75
C LEU A 43 19.81 -9.30 3.12
N THR A 44 18.82 -9.25 4.01
CA THR A 44 18.08 -10.42 4.50
C THR A 44 16.86 -10.77 3.65
N GLN A 45 16.54 -9.96 2.63
CA GLN A 45 15.39 -10.20 1.77
C GLN A 45 15.62 -11.45 0.91
N PRO A 46 14.75 -12.49 1.00
CA PRO A 46 15.02 -13.79 0.40
C PRO A 46 14.63 -13.89 -1.09
N PHE A 47 13.86 -12.94 -1.62
CA PHE A 47 13.42 -12.91 -3.01
C PHE A 47 13.41 -11.49 -3.56
N HIS A 48 13.60 -11.38 -4.88
CA HIS A 48 13.49 -10.14 -5.62
C HIS A 48 12.03 -9.71 -5.70
N GLU A 49 11.77 -8.47 -5.34
CA GLU A 49 10.57 -7.73 -5.75
C GLU A 49 11.05 -6.53 -6.54
N VAL A 50 10.54 -6.37 -7.77
CA VAL A 50 11.13 -5.44 -8.74
C VAL A 50 10.16 -4.34 -9.16
N GLY A 51 10.72 -3.16 -9.33
CA GLY A 51 10.05 -1.99 -9.88
C GLY A 51 9.02 -1.35 -8.98
N LEU A 52 8.29 -0.38 -9.54
CA LEU A 52 7.28 0.40 -8.83
C LEU A 52 6.17 -0.44 -8.18
N PHE A 53 5.88 -1.61 -8.77
CA PHE A 53 4.85 -2.51 -8.28
C PHE A 53 5.40 -3.63 -7.38
N GLN A 54 6.72 -3.67 -7.15
CA GLN A 54 7.41 -4.69 -6.34
C GLN A 54 6.94 -6.12 -6.69
N VAL A 55 6.85 -6.44 -7.99
CA VAL A 55 6.36 -7.75 -8.42
C VAL A 55 7.40 -8.81 -8.08
N PRO A 56 7.01 -9.95 -7.44
CA PRO A 56 7.95 -11.02 -7.14
C PRO A 56 8.64 -11.55 -8.40
N ALA A 57 9.96 -11.50 -8.41
CA ALA A 57 10.83 -11.76 -9.56
C ALA A 57 11.79 -12.95 -9.33
N GLY A 58 11.55 -13.76 -8.31
CA GLY A 58 12.29 -15.00 -8.02
C GLY A 58 13.21 -14.90 -6.81
N ALA A 59 13.88 -16.01 -6.47
CA ALA A 59 14.77 -16.11 -5.31
C ALA A 59 16.02 -15.22 -5.45
N ARG A 60 16.53 -14.71 -4.31
CA ARG A 60 17.71 -13.82 -4.23
C ARG A 60 18.96 -14.37 -4.92
N SER A 61 19.14 -15.69 -4.91
CA SER A 61 20.30 -16.36 -5.50
C SER A 61 20.27 -16.41 -7.03
N GLY A 62 19.14 -16.04 -7.66
CA GLY A 62 18.95 -16.07 -9.10
C GLY A 62 18.95 -14.67 -9.74
N PRO A 63 18.74 -14.60 -11.06
CA PRO A 63 18.54 -13.31 -11.73
C PRO A 63 17.15 -12.74 -11.41
N ALA A 64 16.99 -11.43 -11.64
CA ALA A 64 15.70 -10.73 -11.54
C ALA A 64 15.35 -10.08 -12.91
N PRO A 65 14.34 -10.56 -13.65
CA PRO A 65 13.40 -11.61 -13.29
C PRO A 65 14.02 -12.99 -13.50
N ASN A 66 13.67 -13.93 -12.62
CA ASN A 66 14.03 -15.32 -12.78
C ASN A 66 13.02 -15.98 -13.73
N THR A 67 13.49 -16.67 -14.77
CA THR A 67 12.61 -17.40 -15.71
C THR A 67 12.16 -18.76 -15.19
N ALA A 68 12.72 -19.22 -14.07
CA ALA A 68 12.37 -20.47 -13.40
C ALA A 68 11.86 -20.23 -11.97
N GLY A 69 11.11 -21.21 -11.46
CA GLY A 69 10.61 -21.21 -10.08
C GLY A 69 9.47 -20.21 -9.84
N ASN A 70 9.28 -19.83 -8.58
CA ASN A 70 8.19 -18.94 -8.17
C ASN A 70 8.54 -17.46 -8.44
N ALA A 71 8.43 -17.06 -9.71
CA ALA A 71 8.65 -15.68 -10.17
C ALA A 71 7.39 -15.15 -10.88
N ALA A 72 6.56 -14.42 -10.13
CA ALA A 72 5.31 -13.85 -10.62
C ALA A 72 5.52 -12.98 -11.87
N TYR A 73 6.59 -12.19 -11.91
CA TYR A 73 6.92 -11.33 -13.04
C TYR A 73 7.04 -12.16 -14.34
N SER A 74 7.89 -13.18 -14.34
CA SER A 74 8.09 -14.04 -15.51
C SER A 74 6.86 -14.85 -15.88
N ALA A 75 6.10 -15.33 -14.90
CA ALA A 75 4.86 -16.06 -15.13
C ALA A 75 3.78 -15.19 -15.80
N LEU A 76 3.76 -13.89 -15.51
CA LEU A 76 2.79 -12.93 -16.06
C LEU A 76 3.27 -12.27 -17.36
N ALA A 77 4.57 -12.28 -17.65
CA ALA A 77 5.16 -11.52 -18.75
C ALA A 77 4.53 -11.80 -20.13
N ALA A 78 4.09 -13.03 -20.36
CA ALA A 78 3.42 -13.44 -21.60
C ALA A 78 1.90 -13.62 -21.45
N SER A 79 1.31 -13.20 -20.33
CA SER A 79 -0.14 -13.29 -20.11
C SER A 79 -0.91 -12.36 -21.05
N GLU A 80 -2.14 -12.73 -21.38
CA GLU A 80 -2.97 -11.95 -22.30
C GLU A 80 -3.20 -10.51 -21.86
N PRO A 81 -3.48 -10.19 -20.58
CA PRO A 81 -3.56 -8.80 -20.14
C PRO A 81 -2.27 -8.00 -20.43
N VAL A 82 -1.10 -8.57 -20.16
CA VAL A 82 0.20 -7.92 -20.42
C VAL A 82 0.42 -7.71 -21.91
N LYS A 83 0.16 -8.73 -22.74
CA LYS A 83 0.29 -8.60 -24.19
C LYS A 83 -0.63 -7.52 -24.76
N ARG A 84 -1.87 -7.42 -24.28
CA ARG A 84 -2.78 -6.35 -24.72
C ARG A 84 -2.26 -4.96 -24.39
N CYS A 85 -1.72 -4.76 -23.18
CA CYS A 85 -1.09 -3.49 -22.80
C CYS A 85 0.14 -3.16 -23.66
N LEU A 86 0.88 -4.17 -24.11
CA LEU A 86 2.14 -3.99 -24.85
C LEU A 86 1.99 -4.13 -26.38
N GLY A 87 0.77 -4.10 -26.92
CA GLY A 87 0.55 -4.18 -28.37
C GLY A 87 0.86 -5.56 -28.98
N GLY A 88 0.62 -6.63 -28.24
CA GLY A 88 0.72 -8.02 -28.68
C GLY A 88 2.04 -8.73 -28.31
N ARG A 89 3.06 -8.00 -27.86
CA ARG A 89 4.33 -8.61 -27.40
C ARG A 89 4.29 -8.95 -25.91
N ALA A 90 5.15 -9.89 -25.50
CA ALA A 90 5.41 -10.15 -24.09
C ALA A 90 6.28 -9.04 -23.45
N ALA A 91 6.21 -8.95 -22.13
CA ALA A 91 7.17 -8.17 -21.34
C ALA A 91 8.55 -8.83 -21.34
N THR A 92 9.61 -8.03 -21.20
CA THR A 92 10.98 -8.52 -21.09
C THR A 92 11.18 -9.37 -19.83
N THR A 93 11.72 -10.56 -20.00
CA THR A 93 12.19 -11.44 -18.91
C THR A 93 13.71 -11.52 -18.86
N ALA A 94 14.41 -10.70 -19.65
CA ALA A 94 15.85 -10.59 -19.58
C ALA A 94 16.26 -10.06 -18.19
N PRO A 95 17.31 -10.61 -17.56
CA PRO A 95 17.81 -10.12 -16.28
C PRO A 95 18.05 -8.60 -16.32
N ASN A 96 17.47 -7.88 -15.35
CA ASN A 96 17.47 -6.42 -15.23
C ASN A 96 16.87 -5.63 -16.41
N GLY A 97 16.32 -6.29 -17.44
CA GLY A 97 15.73 -5.60 -18.60
C GLY A 97 14.54 -4.71 -18.21
N TRP A 98 13.82 -5.06 -17.15
CA TRP A 98 12.71 -4.28 -16.59
C TRP A 98 13.14 -2.90 -16.07
N LYS A 99 14.41 -2.70 -15.71
CA LYS A 99 14.90 -1.41 -15.18
C LYS A 99 14.76 -0.27 -16.20
N ALA A 100 14.82 -0.58 -17.50
CA ALA A 100 14.62 0.38 -18.59
C ALA A 100 13.26 0.22 -19.30
N ALA A 101 12.58 -0.92 -19.13
CA ALA A 101 11.31 -1.22 -19.78
C ALA A 101 10.12 -0.81 -18.89
N HIS A 102 9.92 0.49 -18.69
CA HIS A 102 8.88 1.01 -17.80
C HIS A 102 7.46 0.55 -18.17
N ALA A 103 7.14 0.47 -19.47
CA ALA A 103 5.84 -0.05 -19.93
C ALA A 103 5.63 -1.50 -19.51
N ASP A 104 6.66 -2.34 -19.66
CA ASP A 104 6.61 -3.76 -19.28
C ASP A 104 6.39 -3.90 -17.76
N GLN A 105 7.08 -3.09 -16.97
CA GLN A 105 6.94 -3.07 -15.52
C GLN A 105 5.52 -2.69 -15.08
N VAL A 106 4.92 -1.65 -15.69
CA VAL A 106 3.57 -1.21 -15.36
C VAL A 106 2.54 -2.26 -15.78
N ALA A 107 2.64 -2.81 -16.99
CA ALA A 107 1.73 -3.82 -17.49
C ALA A 107 1.74 -5.09 -16.62
N VAL A 108 2.93 -5.59 -16.26
CA VAL A 108 3.09 -6.76 -15.38
C VAL A 108 2.61 -6.45 -13.96
N GLY A 109 2.91 -5.26 -13.42
CA GLY A 109 2.47 -4.83 -12.10
C GLY A 109 0.95 -4.79 -11.96
N ILE A 110 0.28 -4.18 -12.93
CA ILE A 110 -1.19 -4.12 -13.00
C ILE A 110 -1.80 -5.52 -13.15
N ALA A 111 -1.23 -6.36 -14.01
CA ALA A 111 -1.68 -7.74 -14.18
C ALA A 111 -1.50 -8.57 -12.90
N ASN A 112 -0.42 -8.33 -12.14
CA ASN A 112 -0.18 -8.98 -10.85
C ASN A 112 -1.24 -8.60 -9.81
N LEU A 113 -1.59 -7.31 -9.72
CA LEU A 113 -2.67 -6.84 -8.84
C LEU A 113 -4.02 -7.51 -9.19
N ARG A 114 -4.34 -7.61 -10.49
CA ARG A 114 -5.55 -8.30 -10.96
C ARG A 114 -5.56 -9.78 -10.58
N ARG A 115 -4.41 -10.46 -10.71
CA ARG A 115 -4.27 -11.87 -10.30
C ARG A 115 -4.50 -12.02 -8.79
N ASP A 116 -3.90 -11.16 -7.97
CA ASP A 116 -4.02 -11.25 -6.51
C ASP A 116 -5.46 -10.95 -6.05
N GLU A 117 -6.14 -9.99 -6.69
CA GLU A 117 -7.57 -9.74 -6.48
C GLU A 117 -8.43 -10.95 -6.86
N ALA A 118 -8.27 -11.49 -8.07
CA ALA A 118 -9.03 -12.65 -8.53
C ALA A 118 -8.81 -13.86 -7.61
N THR A 119 -7.56 -14.08 -7.16
CA THR A 119 -7.21 -15.16 -6.23
C THR A 119 -7.91 -14.98 -4.89
N LEU A 120 -7.82 -13.79 -4.27
CA LEU A 120 -8.49 -13.52 -3.01
C LEU A 120 -10.00 -13.66 -3.16
N ARG A 121 -10.58 -13.10 -4.23
CA ARG A 121 -12.01 -13.13 -4.50
C ARG A 121 -12.54 -14.57 -4.57
N ALA A 122 -11.82 -15.48 -5.23
CA ALA A 122 -12.17 -16.89 -5.30
C ALA A 122 -12.14 -17.61 -3.93
N MET A 123 -11.39 -17.06 -2.95
CA MET A 123 -11.26 -17.63 -1.61
C MET A 123 -12.28 -17.07 -0.61
N LEU A 124 -12.99 -15.99 -0.94
CA LEU A 124 -13.95 -15.31 -0.06
C LEU A 124 -15.39 -15.76 -0.34
N PRO A 125 -16.28 -15.77 0.67
CA PRO A 125 -17.71 -15.94 0.45
C PRO A 125 -18.28 -14.87 -0.49
N THR A 126 -19.26 -15.22 -1.33
CA THR A 126 -19.83 -14.33 -2.35
C THR A 126 -20.29 -12.98 -1.79
N GLY A 127 -20.93 -12.97 -0.62
CA GLY A 127 -21.39 -11.73 0.03
C GLY A 127 -20.26 -10.83 0.56
N LEU A 128 -19.05 -11.36 0.71
CA LEU A 128 -17.86 -10.62 1.16
C LEU A 128 -16.94 -10.21 0.00
N ALA A 129 -16.88 -11.03 -1.05
CA ALA A 129 -16.06 -10.84 -2.23
C ALA A 129 -16.38 -9.55 -3.01
N GLY A 130 -17.59 -8.99 -2.80
CA GLY A 130 -18.07 -7.77 -3.44
C GLY A 130 -18.63 -7.98 -4.84
N ASP A 131 -19.24 -6.95 -5.40
CA ASP A 131 -19.81 -6.99 -6.75
C ASP A 131 -18.72 -7.31 -7.79
N ALA A 132 -19.00 -8.25 -8.69
CA ALA A 132 -18.11 -8.57 -9.81
C ALA A 132 -18.09 -7.45 -10.85
N ARG A 133 -19.19 -6.71 -10.98
CA ARG A 133 -19.49 -5.83 -12.11
C ARG A 133 -18.90 -4.43 -11.99
N GLY A 134 -18.37 -4.05 -10.82
CA GLY A 134 -17.82 -2.71 -10.61
C GLY A 134 -16.68 -2.69 -9.60
N TRP A 135 -15.87 -1.63 -9.66
CA TRP A 135 -14.73 -1.42 -8.76
C TRP A 135 -15.08 -0.45 -7.64
N SER A 136 -15.20 -1.00 -6.44
CA SER A 136 -15.42 -0.24 -5.20
C SER A 136 -14.11 0.00 -4.45
N TYR A 137 -14.14 0.94 -3.51
CA TYR A 137 -13.07 1.12 -2.53
C TYR A 137 -12.73 -0.19 -1.81
N TRP A 138 -13.75 -0.97 -1.42
CA TRP A 138 -13.58 -2.29 -0.78
C TRP A 138 -12.76 -3.26 -1.64
N ARG A 139 -13.07 -3.37 -2.95
CA ARG A 139 -12.33 -4.27 -3.85
C ARG A 139 -10.88 -3.84 -4.03
N VAL A 140 -10.62 -2.53 -4.18
CA VAL A 140 -9.24 -2.03 -4.29
C VAL A 140 -8.47 -2.25 -2.98
N ALA A 141 -9.08 -1.96 -1.83
CA ALA A 141 -8.46 -2.15 -0.52
C ALA A 141 -8.11 -3.62 -0.24
N THR A 142 -9.03 -4.54 -0.54
CA THR A 142 -8.79 -5.98 -0.37
C THR A 142 -7.77 -6.52 -1.36
N MET A 143 -7.73 -6.01 -2.59
CA MET A 143 -6.65 -6.29 -3.56
C MET A 143 -5.28 -5.83 -3.04
N PHE A 144 -5.17 -4.61 -2.52
CA PHE A 144 -3.91 -4.11 -1.94
C PHE A 144 -3.50 -4.89 -0.69
N THR A 145 -4.47 -5.35 0.09
CA THR A 145 -4.23 -6.28 1.20
C THR A 145 -3.68 -7.61 0.70
N ALA A 146 -4.29 -8.18 -0.36
CA ALA A 146 -3.84 -9.41 -1.01
C ALA A 146 -2.41 -9.29 -1.55
N PHE A 147 -2.09 -8.20 -2.23
CA PHE A 147 -0.72 -7.93 -2.68
C PHE A 147 0.25 -7.91 -1.51
N SER A 148 -0.04 -7.10 -0.48
CA SER A 148 0.92 -6.84 0.60
C SER A 148 1.20 -8.10 1.43
N ARG A 149 0.25 -9.03 1.50
CA ARG A 149 0.23 -10.13 2.48
C ARG A 149 0.12 -11.51 1.87
N GLY A 150 -0.12 -11.60 0.56
CA GLY A 150 -0.61 -12.80 -0.10
C GLY A 150 -2.14 -12.98 0.10
N PRO A 151 -2.85 -13.56 -0.89
CA PRO A 151 -4.30 -13.82 -0.80
C PRO A 151 -4.72 -14.65 0.42
N GLY A 152 -3.92 -15.64 0.82
CA GLY A 152 -4.22 -16.50 1.98
C GLY A 152 -4.25 -15.73 3.30
N GLN A 153 -3.27 -14.85 3.52
CA GLN A 153 -3.23 -14.02 4.71
C GLN A 153 -4.28 -12.90 4.68
N ALA A 154 -4.55 -12.33 3.49
CA ALA A 154 -5.64 -11.37 3.31
C ALA A 154 -6.99 -12.00 3.68
N LYS A 155 -7.26 -13.23 3.23
CA LYS A 155 -8.42 -14.01 3.70
C LYS A 155 -8.38 -14.17 5.22
N ALA A 156 -7.25 -14.59 5.79
CA ALA A 156 -7.14 -14.87 7.22
C ALA A 156 -7.52 -13.65 8.09
N VAL A 157 -7.14 -12.42 7.69
CA VAL A 157 -7.48 -11.21 8.45
C VAL A 157 -8.95 -10.78 8.30
N LEU A 158 -9.60 -11.16 7.20
CA LEU A 158 -11.00 -10.81 6.90
C LEU A 158 -12.01 -11.80 7.51
N MET A 159 -11.69 -13.10 7.49
CA MET A 159 -12.63 -14.16 7.83
C MET A 159 -13.24 -14.10 9.24
N PRO A 160 -12.52 -13.67 10.30
CA PRO A 160 -13.12 -13.49 11.63
C PRO A 160 -14.29 -12.51 11.66
N PHE A 161 -14.34 -11.60 10.68
CA PHE A 161 -15.33 -10.53 10.59
C PHE A 161 -16.32 -10.76 9.44
N ALA A 162 -16.22 -11.88 8.72
CA ALA A 162 -16.89 -12.10 7.44
C ALA A 162 -18.42 -11.93 7.53
N ALA A 163 -19.06 -12.43 8.58
CA ALA A 163 -20.52 -12.36 8.73
C ALA A 163 -21.05 -10.93 8.92
N GLU A 164 -20.30 -10.08 9.61
CA GLU A 164 -20.66 -8.68 9.80
C GLU A 164 -20.32 -7.85 8.55
N LEU A 165 -19.16 -8.11 7.94
CA LEU A 165 -18.74 -7.44 6.72
C LEU A 165 -19.66 -7.76 5.53
N ALA A 166 -20.10 -9.01 5.38
CA ALA A 166 -21.01 -9.41 4.32
C ALA A 166 -22.41 -8.78 4.45
N ARG A 167 -22.83 -8.42 5.67
CA ARG A 167 -24.08 -7.68 5.93
C ARG A 167 -23.95 -6.17 5.75
N THR A 168 -22.72 -5.68 5.64
CA THR A 168 -22.44 -4.26 5.45
C THR A 168 -22.42 -3.93 3.96
N ASP A 169 -23.07 -2.82 3.61
CA ASP A 169 -23.00 -2.26 2.26
C ASP A 169 -21.53 -2.13 1.82
N GLU A 170 -21.24 -2.57 0.59
CA GLU A 170 -19.87 -2.70 0.11
C GLU A 170 -19.08 -1.39 0.21
N ALA A 171 -19.76 -0.28 -0.05
CA ALA A 171 -19.20 1.07 0.05
C ALA A 171 -18.59 1.31 1.46
N ARG A 172 -19.32 0.93 2.51
CA ARG A 172 -18.94 1.15 3.93
C ARG A 172 -18.10 0.02 4.52
N ARG A 173 -17.88 -1.07 3.79
CA ARG A 173 -17.33 -2.32 4.34
C ARG A 173 -15.91 -2.17 4.86
N TRP A 174 -15.09 -1.34 4.22
CA TRP A 174 -13.73 -1.08 4.72
C TRP A 174 -13.75 -0.32 6.06
N ARG A 175 -14.60 0.71 6.18
CA ARG A 175 -14.80 1.43 7.45
C ARG A 175 -15.26 0.48 8.55
N LYS A 176 -16.24 -0.39 8.25
CA LYS A 176 -16.70 -1.39 9.20
C LYS A 176 -15.61 -2.38 9.61
N PHE A 177 -14.74 -2.78 8.68
CA PHE A 177 -13.60 -3.64 9.02
C PHE A 177 -12.66 -2.98 10.04
N ARG A 178 -12.37 -1.68 9.88
CA ARG A 178 -11.60 -0.92 10.88
C ARG A 178 -12.27 -0.92 12.24
N GLU A 179 -13.57 -0.60 12.31
CA GLU A 179 -14.34 -0.57 13.56
C GLU A 179 -14.27 -1.91 14.30
N LEU A 180 -14.43 -3.02 13.57
CA LEU A 180 -14.35 -4.37 14.13
C LEU A 180 -12.95 -4.72 14.63
N VAL A 181 -11.91 -4.27 13.93
CA VAL A 181 -10.51 -4.45 14.35
C VAL A 181 -10.23 -3.64 15.61
N VAL A 182 -10.67 -2.38 15.69
CA VAL A 182 -10.54 -1.54 16.91
C VAL A 182 -11.26 -2.18 18.09
N GLN A 183 -12.48 -2.70 17.89
CA GLN A 183 -13.22 -3.41 18.92
C GLN A 183 -12.47 -4.68 19.38
N ALA A 184 -11.86 -5.42 18.45
CA ALA A 184 -11.05 -6.60 18.79
C ALA A 184 -9.79 -6.21 19.59
N ILE A 185 -9.13 -5.10 19.25
CA ILE A 185 -7.99 -4.55 19.99
C ILE A 185 -8.41 -4.15 21.41
N GLY A 186 -9.49 -3.37 21.53
CA GLY A 186 -9.97 -2.87 22.83
C GLY A 186 -10.50 -3.94 23.77
N SER A 187 -11.03 -5.05 23.23
CA SER A 187 -11.49 -6.18 24.05
C SER A 187 -10.37 -7.12 24.52
N GLY A 188 -9.12 -6.87 24.11
CA GLY A 188 -7.98 -7.74 24.47
C GLY A 188 -8.03 -9.11 23.81
N ALA A 189 -8.74 -9.25 22.69
CA ALA A 189 -8.79 -10.51 21.96
C ALA A 189 -7.37 -10.96 21.55
N THR A 190 -7.09 -12.26 21.58
CA THR A 190 -5.78 -12.81 21.15
C THR A 190 -5.76 -13.22 19.68
N GLY A 191 -6.86 -12.96 18.97
CA GLY A 191 -7.04 -13.32 17.57
C GLY A 191 -6.34 -12.38 16.59
N ILE A 192 -6.39 -12.74 15.30
CA ILE A 192 -5.73 -11.99 14.22
C ILE A 192 -6.18 -10.51 14.12
N GLY A 193 -7.36 -10.18 14.65
CA GLY A 193 -7.87 -8.82 14.78
C GLY A 193 -7.02 -7.91 15.66
N ALA A 194 -6.41 -8.44 16.72
CA ALA A 194 -5.59 -7.69 17.69
C ALA A 194 -4.13 -8.15 17.73
N ARG A 195 -3.75 -9.06 16.83
CA ARG A 195 -2.38 -9.54 16.69
C ARG A 195 -1.46 -8.41 16.23
N GLN A 196 -0.36 -8.20 16.94
CA GLN A 196 0.64 -7.20 16.57
C GLN A 196 1.49 -7.62 15.37
N GLY A 197 2.07 -6.60 14.73
CA GLY A 197 3.06 -6.77 13.68
C GLY A 197 2.45 -7.25 12.37
N LYS A 198 3.32 -7.69 11.46
CA LYS A 198 2.95 -8.02 10.08
C LYS A 198 1.74 -8.93 10.07
N MET A 199 1.67 -10.01 10.84
CA MET A 199 0.56 -10.99 10.80
C MET A 199 -0.85 -10.47 11.19
N GLY A 200 -0.99 -9.26 11.75
CA GLY A 200 -2.26 -8.72 12.22
C GLY A 200 -3.15 -8.08 11.16
N ALA A 201 -4.44 -7.96 11.48
CA ALA A 201 -5.41 -7.18 10.72
C ALA A 201 -5.10 -5.67 10.77
N ALA A 202 -4.64 -5.16 11.91
CA ALA A 202 -4.24 -3.76 12.07
C ALA A 202 -3.13 -3.36 11.08
N TYR A 203 -2.08 -4.17 10.96
CA TYR A 203 -1.02 -3.94 9.98
C TYR A 203 -1.52 -4.00 8.53
N ALA A 204 -2.45 -4.91 8.23
CA ALA A 204 -3.08 -5.00 6.91
C ALA A 204 -3.88 -3.73 6.57
N ILE A 205 -4.59 -3.15 7.54
CA ILE A 205 -5.30 -1.89 7.37
C ILE A 205 -4.33 -0.76 7.08
N VAL A 206 -3.37 -0.50 7.97
CA VAL A 206 -2.42 0.63 7.83
C VAL A 206 -1.70 0.59 6.49
N ARG A 207 -1.15 -0.56 6.10
CA ARG A 207 -0.41 -0.68 4.84
C ARG A 207 -1.29 -0.52 3.61
N THR A 208 -2.59 -0.79 3.71
CA THR A 208 -3.55 -0.61 2.62
C THR A 208 -3.96 0.85 2.50
N GLU A 209 -4.23 1.49 3.64
CA GLU A 209 -4.66 2.88 3.69
C GLU A 209 -3.56 3.83 3.26
N GLN A 210 -2.30 3.60 3.65
CA GLN A 210 -1.16 4.36 3.15
C GLN A 210 -1.10 4.42 1.61
N LYS A 211 -1.43 3.32 0.93
CA LYS A 211 -1.46 3.25 -0.55
C LYS A 211 -2.65 4.00 -1.13
N LEU A 212 -3.82 3.83 -0.53
CA LEU A 212 -5.05 4.48 -0.98
C LEU A 212 -4.99 5.99 -0.76
N GLU A 213 -4.51 6.45 0.40
CA GLU A 213 -4.31 7.86 0.72
C GLU A 213 -3.31 8.51 -0.21
N SER A 214 -2.18 7.84 -0.49
CA SER A 214 -1.23 8.29 -1.52
C SER A 214 -1.92 8.47 -2.87
N GLY A 215 -2.85 7.56 -3.22
CA GLY A 215 -3.62 7.62 -4.46
C GLY A 215 -4.59 8.80 -4.49
N VAL A 216 -5.22 9.10 -3.35
CA VAL A 216 -6.08 10.29 -3.26
C VAL A 216 -5.27 11.57 -3.38
N LEU A 217 -4.13 11.67 -2.67
CA LEU A 217 -3.25 12.85 -2.76
C LEU A 217 -2.77 13.05 -4.20
N ALA A 218 -2.38 11.97 -4.88
CA ALA A 218 -2.01 12.02 -6.28
C ALA A 218 -3.19 12.45 -7.17
N ALA A 219 -4.41 11.93 -6.95
CA ALA A 219 -5.60 12.36 -7.68
C ALA A 219 -5.87 13.86 -7.50
N GLN A 220 -5.77 14.37 -6.27
CA GLN A 220 -5.95 15.78 -5.95
C GLN A 220 -4.92 16.66 -6.66
N GLN A 221 -3.64 16.29 -6.61
CA GLN A 221 -2.56 17.01 -7.29
C GLN A 221 -2.71 17.02 -8.81
N LEU A 222 -3.27 15.95 -9.38
CA LEU A 222 -3.51 15.82 -10.81
C LEU A 222 -4.84 16.42 -11.29
N GLY A 223 -5.62 17.06 -10.41
CA GLY A 223 -6.94 17.61 -10.76
C GLY A 223 -8.00 16.55 -11.06
N LEU A 224 -7.79 15.31 -10.61
CA LEU A 224 -8.73 14.18 -10.73
C LEU A 224 -9.68 14.10 -9.52
N ALA A 225 -9.80 15.20 -8.77
CA ALA A 225 -10.67 15.35 -7.60
C ALA A 225 -12.14 15.27 -8.05
N GLY A 226 -12.66 14.04 -8.11
CA GLY A 226 -13.97 13.74 -8.70
C GLY A 226 -14.11 12.29 -9.17
N ALA A 227 -13.00 11.55 -9.29
CA ALA A 227 -13.03 10.10 -9.50
C ALA A 227 -13.78 9.42 -8.35
N GLY A 228 -15.01 8.99 -8.63
CA GLY A 228 -16.05 8.68 -7.62
C GLY A 228 -15.67 7.57 -6.64
N GLY A 229 -14.66 6.76 -6.93
CA GLY A 229 -14.23 5.67 -6.03
C GLY A 229 -13.59 6.12 -4.71
N PHE A 230 -13.17 7.39 -4.59
CA PHE A 230 -12.60 7.95 -3.35
C PHE A 230 -13.59 8.79 -2.52
N THR A 231 -14.83 8.98 -2.99
CA THR A 231 -15.80 9.86 -2.31
C THR A 231 -16.28 9.30 -0.98
N GLU A 232 -16.26 7.98 -0.79
CA GLU A 232 -16.40 7.34 0.53
C GLU A 232 -15.07 7.22 1.27
N ARG A 233 -14.30 8.32 1.27
CA ARG A 233 -13.13 8.48 2.11
C ARG A 233 -13.45 8.05 3.54
N TYR A 234 -12.54 7.28 4.15
CA TYR A 234 -12.32 7.39 5.57
C TYR A 234 -11.52 8.67 5.79
N VAL A 235 -12.19 9.81 5.81
CA VAL A 235 -11.57 11.04 6.30
C VAL A 235 -12.52 11.56 7.34
N SER A 236 -12.29 11.14 8.58
CA SER A 236 -12.59 12.03 9.68
C SER A 236 -11.39 12.95 9.80
N PRO A 237 -11.48 14.23 9.40
CA PRO A 237 -10.41 15.18 9.72
C PRO A 237 -10.40 15.37 11.25
N GLY A 238 -9.41 14.80 11.94
CA GLY A 238 -9.24 14.96 13.39
C GLY A 238 -8.44 13.83 14.06
N ASP A 239 -8.15 14.00 15.35
CA ASP A 239 -7.64 12.93 16.23
C ASP A 239 -8.65 11.78 16.22
N ASP A 240 -8.34 10.73 15.47
CA ASP A 240 -9.18 9.54 15.38
C ASP A 240 -8.62 8.44 16.30
N PRO A 241 -9.26 8.18 17.46
CA PRO A 241 -8.82 7.12 18.37
C PRO A 241 -8.76 5.74 17.70
N ALA A 242 -9.54 5.51 16.63
CA ALA A 242 -9.50 4.27 15.87
C ALA A 242 -8.19 4.11 15.10
N GLU A 243 -7.73 5.17 14.44
CA GLU A 243 -6.47 5.17 13.70
C GLU A 243 -5.29 4.94 14.63
N ASP A 244 -5.27 5.64 15.76
CA ASP A 244 -4.23 5.50 16.78
C ASP A 244 -4.18 4.09 17.38
N ALA A 245 -5.32 3.49 17.71
CA ALA A 245 -5.39 2.11 18.18
C ALA A 245 -4.87 1.11 17.14
N ILE A 246 -5.26 1.28 15.87
CA ILE A 246 -4.80 0.45 14.75
C ILE A 246 -3.29 0.60 14.55
N ALA A 247 -2.77 1.83 14.52
CA ALA A 247 -1.34 2.08 14.30
C ALA A 247 -0.47 1.49 15.43
N ARG A 248 -0.86 1.69 16.70
CA ARG A 248 -0.15 1.10 17.85
C ARG A 248 -0.13 -0.43 17.78
N CYS A 249 -1.27 -1.05 17.46
CA CYS A 249 -1.36 -2.49 17.31
C CYS A 249 -0.49 -2.98 16.12
N ALA A 250 -0.58 -2.31 14.97
CA ALA A 250 0.13 -2.67 13.75
C ALA A 250 1.65 -2.70 13.94
N TYR A 251 2.19 -1.68 14.60
CA TYR A 251 3.63 -1.48 14.74
C TYR A 251 4.20 -1.95 16.09
N GLY A 252 3.35 -2.43 17.01
CA GLY A 252 3.78 -2.87 18.34
C GLY A 252 4.35 -1.75 19.20
N VAL A 253 4.00 -0.50 18.88
CA VAL A 253 4.53 0.68 19.59
C VAL A 253 3.73 0.85 20.87
N SER A 254 4.40 0.76 22.01
CA SER A 254 3.79 1.04 23.30
C SER A 254 3.60 2.55 23.46
N ALA A 255 2.64 2.99 24.28
CA ALA A 255 2.50 4.41 24.61
C ALA A 255 3.80 5.00 25.19
N VAL A 256 4.60 4.17 25.87
CA VAL A 256 5.91 4.53 26.44
C VAL A 256 6.93 4.82 25.33
N SER A 257 6.97 4.00 24.28
CA SER A 257 7.93 4.20 23.17
C SER A 257 7.57 5.39 22.29
N VAL A 258 6.28 5.74 22.14
CA VAL A 258 5.87 6.99 21.48
C VAL A 258 6.30 8.21 22.28
N ALA A 259 6.09 8.18 23.60
CA ALA A 259 6.48 9.27 24.49
C ALA A 259 8.01 9.47 24.51
N GLN A 260 8.77 8.38 24.53
CA GLN A 260 10.24 8.42 24.45
C GLN A 260 10.73 8.97 23.11
N ALA A 261 10.17 8.51 21.99
CA ALA A 261 10.53 9.03 20.66
C ALA A 261 10.20 10.54 20.51
N ALA A 262 9.09 10.99 21.11
CA ALA A 262 8.72 12.40 21.12
C ALA A 262 9.70 13.25 21.98
N VAL A 263 10.12 12.74 23.14
CA VAL A 263 11.13 13.38 24.00
C VAL A 263 12.50 13.46 23.30
N GLU A 264 12.94 12.37 22.65
CA GLU A 264 14.19 12.34 21.89
C GLU A 264 14.15 13.29 20.69
N THR A 265 13.03 13.34 19.97
CA THR A 265 12.85 14.29 18.85
C THR A 265 12.87 15.74 19.35
N ALA A 266 12.20 16.05 20.46
CA ALA A 266 12.21 17.39 21.05
C ALA A 266 13.62 17.81 21.52
N ALA A 267 14.37 16.88 22.12
CA ALA A 267 15.75 17.12 22.51
C ALA A 267 16.65 17.38 21.29
N ASN A 268 16.50 16.59 20.22
CA ASN A 268 17.27 16.76 18.98
C ASN A 268 16.96 18.09 18.28
N VAL A 269 15.69 18.51 18.25
CA VAL A 269 15.29 19.81 17.71
C VAL A 269 15.86 20.96 18.54
N ALA A 270 15.87 20.84 19.88
CA ALA A 270 16.46 21.85 20.76
C ALA A 270 17.99 21.99 20.56
N THR A 271 18.69 20.88 20.37
CA THR A 271 20.13 20.87 20.04
C THR A 271 20.39 21.55 18.69
N ILE A 272 19.65 21.18 17.64
CA ILE A 272 19.79 21.78 16.31
C ILE A 272 19.49 23.29 16.34
N ALA A 273 18.49 23.72 17.11
CA ALA A 273 18.16 25.13 17.26
C ALA A 273 19.28 25.91 17.99
N THR A 274 19.92 25.28 18.99
CA THR A 274 21.03 25.87 19.74
C THR A 274 22.29 26.01 18.86
N ASP A 275 22.60 24.99 18.06
CA ASP A 275 23.73 24.99 17.12
C ASP A 275 23.52 25.97 15.95
N ALA A 276 22.28 26.16 15.52
CA ALA A 276 21.96 27.16 14.50
C ALA A 276 22.03 28.61 15.01
N ALA A 277 21.70 28.82 16.29
CA ALA A 277 21.83 30.12 16.94
C ALA A 277 23.31 30.52 17.14
N SER A 278 24.21 29.55 17.34
CA SER A 278 25.65 29.80 17.51
C SER A 278 26.41 30.04 16.20
N THR A 279 25.86 29.61 15.06
CA THR A 279 26.51 29.69 13.73
C THR A 279 25.97 30.81 12.82
N GLY A 280 24.99 31.60 13.27
CA GLY A 280 24.46 32.76 12.53
C GLY A 280 23.63 32.42 11.27
N GLY A 281 23.30 31.14 11.06
CA GLY A 281 22.66 30.62 9.85
C GLY A 281 21.15 30.41 9.96
N GLY A 282 20.38 31.44 10.32
CA GLY A 282 18.94 31.33 10.60
C GLY A 282 18.03 30.83 9.46
N LYS A 283 18.54 30.68 8.22
CA LYS A 283 17.74 30.27 7.04
C LYS A 283 17.82 28.77 6.70
N VAL A 284 18.81 28.03 7.20
CA VAL A 284 19.00 26.60 6.88
C VAL A 284 18.10 25.69 7.75
N VAL A 285 17.72 26.17 8.94
CA VAL A 285 16.95 25.42 9.94
C VAL A 285 15.54 25.07 9.45
N LEU A 286 14.90 25.94 8.66
CA LEU A 286 13.53 25.70 8.19
C LEU A 286 13.45 24.50 7.23
N GLY A 287 14.46 24.29 6.38
CA GLY A 287 14.46 23.21 5.38
C GLY A 287 14.73 21.83 5.97
N VAL A 288 15.59 21.73 7.00
CA VAL A 288 15.91 20.46 7.67
C VAL A 288 14.74 19.99 8.55
N LEU A 289 14.01 20.92 9.19
CA LEU A 289 12.80 20.60 9.94
C LEU A 289 11.68 20.03 9.04
N SER A 290 11.58 20.50 7.80
CA SER A 290 10.62 19.94 6.82
C SER A 290 10.99 18.53 6.33
N ALA A 291 12.28 18.22 6.22
CA ALA A 291 12.74 16.92 5.72
C ALA A 291 12.69 15.81 6.80
N LEU A 292 13.03 16.13 8.05
CA LEU A 292 12.87 15.20 9.17
C LEU A 292 11.39 14.87 9.46
N ALA A 293 10.49 15.80 9.13
CA ALA A 293 9.05 15.58 9.27
C ALA A 293 8.48 14.52 8.31
N VAL A 294 9.13 14.30 7.16
CA VAL A 294 8.65 13.40 6.11
C VAL A 294 9.40 12.06 6.11
N GLY A 295 10.68 12.05 6.49
CA GLY A 295 11.54 10.85 6.37
C GLY A 295 11.58 9.90 7.56
N GLY A 296 11.32 10.38 8.79
CA GLY A 296 11.45 9.56 10.02
C GLY A 296 10.14 9.31 10.78
N GLY A 297 9.02 9.84 10.27
CA GLY A 297 7.83 10.14 11.08
C GLY A 297 6.58 9.31 10.79
N GLY A 298 6.70 8.04 10.40
CA GLY A 298 5.54 7.19 10.05
C GLY A 298 4.49 6.97 11.15
N ILE A 299 4.69 7.49 12.37
CA ILE A 299 3.75 7.37 13.49
C ILE A 299 3.50 8.70 14.24
N ALA A 300 4.31 9.75 14.05
CA ALA A 300 4.32 10.90 14.97
C ALA A 300 3.92 12.26 14.37
N LEU A 301 3.76 12.41 13.06
CA LEU A 301 3.50 13.72 12.44
C LEU A 301 2.18 13.78 11.66
N TYR A 302 1.10 13.44 12.37
CA TYR A 302 -0.24 13.95 12.05
C TYR A 302 -0.75 14.91 13.14
N ARG A 303 0.15 15.49 13.95
CA ARG A 303 -0.19 16.19 15.20
C ARG A 303 0.00 17.70 15.26
N SER A 304 0.37 18.39 14.18
CA SER A 304 0.21 19.85 14.16
C SER A 304 0.15 20.44 12.76
N GLY A 305 -1.05 20.83 12.34
CA GLY A 305 -1.29 21.69 11.19
C GLY A 305 -2.66 22.35 11.33
N LYS A 306 -2.68 23.50 12.04
CA LYS A 306 -3.65 24.56 11.77
C LYS A 306 -3.19 25.32 10.52
#